data_AF-A0A3M7TY55-F1
#
_entry.id   AF-A0A3M7TY55-F1
#
_cell.length_a   1.000
_cell.length_b   1.000
_cell.length_c   1.000
_cell.angle_alpha   90.00
_cell.angle_beta   90.00
_cell.angle_gamma   90.00
#
_symmetry.space_group_name_H-M   'P 1'
#
loop_
_entity.id
_entity.type
_entity.pdbx_description
1 polymer ?
#
loop_
_entity_poly.entity_id
_entity_poly.type
_entity_poly.pdbx_seq_one_letter_code
_entity_poly.pdbx_strand_id
1 'polypeptide(L)' 'MRHLNDDLLLETYQKACELELNDDFIFLITQELERRSIADRSAHLKKLH' A
#
# COMPACT_ATOMS: atom_id res chain seq x y z
N MET A 1 9.28 -6.33 -1.34
CA MET A 1 8.63 -5.23 -0.59
C MET A 1 9.01 -5.16 0.89
N ARG A 2 9.44 -6.24 1.56
CA ARG A 2 9.77 -6.27 3.01
C ARG A 2 10.78 -5.23 3.52
N HIS A 3 11.61 -4.67 2.63
CA HIS A 3 12.59 -3.63 2.97
C HIS A 3 12.13 -2.21 2.63
N LEU A 4 10.99 -2.06 1.94
CA LEU A 4 10.36 -0.75 1.74
C LEU A 4 9.75 -0.31 3.06
N ASN A 5 9.91 0.97 3.41
CA ASN A 5 9.14 1.55 4.51
C ASN A 5 7.65 1.68 4.09
N ASP A 6 6.79 1.97 5.06
CA ASP A 6 5.35 1.97 4.83
C ASP A 6 4.90 3.10 3.88
N ASP A 7 5.54 4.26 3.94
CA ASP A 7 5.24 5.41 3.07
C ASP A 7 5.55 5.10 1.60
N LEU A 8 6.74 4.56 1.33
CA LEU A 8 7.16 4.20 -0.02
C LEU A 8 6.35 3.02 -0.57
N LEU A 9 5.93 2.09 0.30
CA LEU A 9 5.05 0.99 -0.08
C LEU A 9 3.67 1.50 -0.53
N LEU A 10 3.11 2.47 0.20
CA LEU A 10 1.84 3.10 -0.15
C LEU A 10 1.95 3.93 -1.44
N GLU A 11 3.02 4.71 -1.60
CA GLU A 11 3.29 5.47 -2.83
C GLU A 11 3.44 4.52 -4.03
N THR A 12 4.15 3.41 -3.86
CA THR A 12 4.33 2.40 -4.91
C THR A 12 2.99 1.80 -5.34
N TYR A 13 2.10 1.51 -4.39
CA TYR A 13 0.75 1.03 -4.69
C TYR A 13 -0.05 2.04 -5.51
N GLN A 14 -0.06 3.32 -5.07
CA GLN A 14 -0.77 4.39 -5.76
C GLN A 14 -0.26 4.56 -7.19
N LYS A 15 1.06 4.61 -7.37
CA LYS A 15 1.68 4.72 -8.69
C LYS A 15 1.41 3.50 -9.58
N ALA A 16 1.40 2.30 -9.01
CA ALA A 16 1.08 1.10 -9.76
C ALA A 16 -0.36 1.13 -10.30
N CYS A 17 -1.31 1.65 -9.51
CA CYS A 17 -2.68 1.84 -9.95
C CYS A 17 -2.82 2.96 -11.00
N GLU A 18 -2.16 4.11 -10.79
CA GLU A 18 -2.18 5.25 -11.74
C GLU A 18 -1.62 4.89 -13.12
N LEU A 19 -0.62 4.01 -13.16
CA LEU A 19 0.03 3.57 -14.40
C LEU A 19 -0.61 2.33 -15.02
N GLU A 20 -1.71 1.83 -14.44
CA GLU A 20 -2.39 0.59 -14.88
C GLU A 20 -1.40 -0.58 -15.05
N LEU A 21 -0.50 -0.74 -14.07
CA LEU A 21 0.45 -1.85 -14.08
C LEU A 21 -0.30 -3.18 -13.95
N ASN A 22 0.39 -4.25 -14.31
CA ASN A 22 -0.16 -5.60 -14.27
C ASN A 22 -0.82 -5.95 -12.91
N ASP A 23 -2.00 -6.58 -12.97
CA ASP A 23 -2.82 -6.90 -11.81
C ASP A 23 -2.10 -7.79 -10.78
N ASP A 24 -1.24 -8.72 -11.20
CA ASP A 24 -0.46 -9.57 -10.28
C ASP A 24 0.54 -8.72 -9.48
N PHE A 25 1.13 -7.71 -10.12
CA PHE A 25 2.02 -6.78 -9.43
C PHE A 25 1.25 -5.98 -8.38
N ILE A 26 0.12 -5.39 -8.75
CA ILE A 26 -0.75 -4.64 -7.82
C ILE A 26 -1.21 -5.54 -6.66
N PHE A 27 -1.62 -6.77 -6.97
CA PHE A 27 -2.06 -7.76 -5.98
C PHE A 27 -0.96 -8.07 -4.95
N LEU A 28 0.29 -8.25 -5.38
CA LEU A 28 1.42 -8.49 -4.48
C LEU A 28 1.68 -7.30 -3.53
N ILE A 29 1.44 -6.07 -3.99
CA ILE A 29 1.56 -4.88 -3.13
C ILE A 29 0.43 -4.84 -2.11
N THR A 30 -0.81 -5.08 -2.54
CA THR A 30 -1.99 -5.15 -1.67
C THR A 30 -1.80 -6.18 -0.57
N GLN A 31 -1.32 -7.37 -0.90
CA GLN A 31 -1.03 -8.42 0.09
C GLN A 31 0.01 -7.97 1.13
N GLU A 32 1.05 -7.23 0.72
CA GLU A 32 2.05 -6.71 1.67
C GLU A 32 1.48 -5.56 2.55
N LEU A 33 0.62 -4.70 1.99
CA LEU A 33 -0.08 -3.65 2.73
C LEU A 33 -1.02 -4.23 3.81
N GLU A 34 -1.76 -5.29 3.47
CA GLU A 34 -2.60 -6.05 4.39
C GLU A 34 -1.77 -6.74 5.48
N ARG A 35 -0.68 -7.42 5.09
CA ARG A 35 0.23 -8.13 6.02
C ARG A 35 0.83 -7.20 7.07
N ARG A 36 1.08 -5.94 6.73
CA ARG A 36 1.63 -4.92 7.65
C ARG A 36 0.57 -4.14 8.41
N SER A 37 -0.71 -4.40 8.12
CA SER A 37 -1.84 -3.63 8.66
C SER A 37 -1.73 -2.11 8.39
N ILE A 38 -1.06 -1.73 7.30
CA ILE A 38 -0.92 -0.31 6.90
C ILE A 38 -2.28 0.26 6.49
N ALA A 39 -3.12 -0.57 5.84
CA ALA A 39 -4.49 -0.21 5.52
C ALA A 39 -5.28 0.25 6.76
N ASP A 40 -5.11 -0.45 7.88
CA ASP A 40 -5.78 -0.13 9.15
C ASP A 40 -5.21 1.13 9.82
N ARG A 41 -3.89 1.36 9.72
CA ARG A 41 -3.24 2.59 10.22
C ARG A 41 -3.73 3.84 9.48
N SER A 42 -3.97 3.75 8.17
CA SER A 42 -4.53 4.86 7.39
C SER A 42 -5.97 5.22 7.80
N ALA A 43 -6.78 4.22 8.17
CA ALA A 43 -8.13 4.42 8.68
C ALA A 43 -8.13 5.04 10.10
N HIS A 44 -7.14 4.69 10.93
CA HIS A 44 -6.97 5.27 12.27
C HIS A 44 -6.48 6.73 12.22
N LEU A 45 -5.56 7.06 11.31
CA LEU A 45 -5.05 8.44 11.12
C LEU A 45 -6.12 9.40 10.59
N LYS A 46 -7.03 8.93 9.72
CA LYS A 46 -8.18 9.74 9.24
C LYS A 46 -9.23 10.03 10.32
N LYS A 47 -9.19 9.35 11.47
CA LYS A 47 -10.10 9.58 12.60
C LYS A 47 -9.58 10.60 13.62
N LEU A 48 -8.34 11.08 13.47
CA LEU A 48 -7.69 11.98 14.42
C LEU A 48 -7.76 13.47 14.01
N HIS A 49 -8.56 13.83 13.01
CA HIS A 49 -8.73 15.21 12.55
C HIS A 49 -10.20 15.56 12.31
#